data_AF-A0A849EH67-F1
#
_entry.id   AF-A0A849EH67-F1
#
_cell.length_a   1.000
_cell.length_b   1.000
_cell.length_c   1.000
_cell.angle_alpha   90.00
_cell.angle_beta   90.00
_cell.angle_gamma   90.00
#
_symmetry.space_group_name_H-M   'P 1'
#
loop_
_entity.id
_entity.type
_entity.pdbx_description
1 polymer ?
#
loop_
_entity_poly.entity_id
_entity_poly.type
_entity_poly.pdbx_seq_one_letter_code
_entity_poly.pdbx_strand_id
1 'polypeptide(L)'
;MILKRVKDAQEALQGVKDGMTFMLGGFGLCGIPENAISELVRLGVKNITCISNNAGVDDFGLGLLLQKHQIKKMISSYVGENDEFER
;
A
#
# COMPACT_ATOMS: atom_id res chain seq x y z
N MET A 1 -18.47 24.54 -4.58
CA MET A 1 -17.49 23.53 -4.12
C MET A 1 -17.87 22.20 -4.77
N ILE A 2 -17.01 21.59 -5.60
CA ILE A 2 -17.32 20.30 -6.22
C ILE A 2 -16.95 19.20 -5.22
N LEU A 3 -17.90 18.33 -4.89
CA LEU A 3 -17.69 17.17 -4.04
C LEU A 3 -17.37 15.96 -4.92
N LYS A 4 -16.10 15.52 -4.91
CA LYS A 4 -15.63 14.30 -5.59
C LYS A 4 -15.48 13.13 -4.62
N ARG A 5 -16.46 12.95 -3.74
CA ARG A 5 -16.51 11.80 -2.84
C ARG A 5 -17.07 10.63 -3.61
N VAL A 6 -16.44 9.48 -3.48
CA VAL A 6 -16.86 8.21 -4.05
C VAL A 6 -17.36 7.30 -2.93
N LYS A 7 -18.08 6.23 -3.29
CA LYS A 7 -18.75 5.36 -2.32
C LYS A 7 -17.77 4.57 -1.45
N ASP A 8 -16.71 4.04 -2.05
CA ASP A 8 -15.79 3.11 -1.40
C ASP A 8 -14.39 3.11 -2.07
N ALA A 9 -13.47 2.32 -1.52
CA ALA A 9 -12.11 2.22 -2.03
C ALA A 9 -12.05 1.64 -3.45
N GLN A 10 -12.98 0.75 -3.81
CA GLN A 10 -13.05 0.15 -5.14
C GLN A 10 -13.34 1.21 -6.20
N GLU A 11 -14.28 2.12 -5.93
CA GLU A 11 -14.55 3.26 -6.81
C GLU A 11 -13.36 4.25 -6.79
N ALA A 12 -12.76 4.51 -5.62
CA ALA A 12 -11.64 5.43 -5.48
C ALA A 12 -10.38 5.03 -6.25
N LEU A 13 -10.14 3.72 -6.40
CA LEU A 13 -8.95 3.16 -7.03
C LEU A 13 -9.19 2.72 -8.48
N GLN A 14 -10.32 3.11 -9.08
CA GLN A 14 -10.52 2.92 -10.51
C GLN A 14 -9.42 3.62 -11.32
N GLY A 15 -8.79 2.87 -12.22
CA GLY A 15 -7.69 3.37 -13.06
C GLY A 15 -6.29 3.18 -12.48
N VAL A 16 -6.17 2.60 -11.28
CA VAL A 16 -4.89 2.10 -10.78
C VAL A 16 -4.34 1.01 -11.70
N LYS A 17 -3.04 1.10 -12.02
CA LYS A 17 -2.33 0.19 -12.93
C LYS A 17 -0.98 -0.20 -12.36
N ASP A 18 -0.42 -1.25 -12.94
CA ASP A 18 0.95 -1.67 -12.67
C ASP A 18 1.96 -0.54 -12.89
N GLY A 19 3.05 -0.55 -12.12
CA GLY A 19 4.14 0.41 -12.26
C GLY A 19 3.86 1.80 -11.65
N MET A 20 2.67 2.04 -11.09
CA MET A 20 2.36 3.30 -10.42
C MET A 20 3.15 3.48 -9.11
N THR A 21 3.28 4.74 -8.69
CA THR A 21 3.89 5.11 -7.41
C THR A 21 2.82 5.63 -6.45
N PHE A 22 2.81 5.11 -5.22
CA PHE A 22 1.86 5.48 -4.17
C PHE A 22 2.59 6.05 -2.95
N MET A 23 2.06 7.11 -2.39
CA MET A 23 2.46 7.59 -1.07
C MET A 23 1.36 7.23 -0.06
N LEU A 24 1.74 6.54 1.01
CA LEU A 24 0.81 6.02 2.00
C LEU A 24 1.12 6.60 3.38
N GLY A 25 0.09 7.15 4.02
CA GLY A 25 0.18 7.63 5.38
C GLY A 25 0.28 6.49 6.41
N GLY A 26 0.65 6.87 7.62
CA GLY A 26 0.73 5.99 8.79
C GLY A 26 2.12 5.94 9.44
N PHE A 27 2.15 5.50 10.69
CA PHE A 27 3.37 5.25 11.47
C PHE A 27 3.21 3.90 12.19
N GLY A 28 4.05 2.93 11.87
CA GLY A 28 3.78 1.53 12.19
C GLY A 28 2.43 1.11 11.60
N LEU A 29 1.48 0.74 12.47
CA LEU A 29 0.11 0.38 12.07
C LEU A 29 -0.92 1.50 12.33
N CYS A 30 -0.51 2.62 12.92
CA CYS A 30 -1.41 3.71 13.25
C CYS A 30 -1.62 4.64 12.05
N GLY A 31 -2.87 4.92 11.68
CA GLY A 31 -3.22 5.88 10.64
C GLY A 31 -2.95 5.42 9.21
N ILE A 32 -2.83 4.10 8.99
CA ILE A 32 -2.67 3.53 7.65
C ILE A 32 -4.01 3.50 6.88
N PRO A 33 -4.02 3.62 5.55
CA PRO A 33 -5.24 3.58 4.76
C PRO A 33 -5.69 2.13 4.46
N GLU A 34 -6.14 1.40 5.48
CA GLU A 34 -6.42 -0.05 5.44
C GLU A 34 -7.32 -0.48 4.27
N ASN A 35 -8.41 0.27 4.02
CA ASN A 35 -9.35 -0.05 2.94
C ASN A 35 -8.71 0.13 1.55
N ALA A 36 -7.87 1.15 1.38
CA ALA A 36 -7.17 1.37 0.11
C ALA A 36 -6.09 0.32 -0.11
N ILE A 37 -5.36 -0.06 0.94
CA ILE A 37 -4.36 -1.14 0.90
C ILE A 37 -5.02 -2.47 0.53
N SER A 38 -6.13 -2.80 1.18
CA SER A 38 -6.90 -4.02 0.90
C SER A 38 -7.38 -4.07 -0.55
N GLU A 39 -7.81 -2.93 -1.09
CA GLU A 39 -8.22 -2.84 -2.48
C GLU A 39 -7.03 -2.95 -3.46
N LEU A 40 -5.87 -2.37 -3.15
CA LEU A 40 -4.65 -2.59 -3.95
C LEU A 40 -4.23 -4.07 -3.97
N VAL A 41 -4.36 -4.76 -2.82
CA VAL A 41 -4.13 -6.21 -2.69
C VAL A 41 -5.13 -7.02 -3.52
N ARG A 42 -6.40 -6.57 -3.60
CA ARG A 42 -7.46 -7.20 -4.40
C ARG A 42 -7.24 -6.99 -5.90
N LEU A 43 -6.87 -5.78 -6.31
CA LEU A 43 -6.56 -5.43 -7.71
C LEU A 43 -5.36 -6.20 -8.24
N GLY A 44 -4.48 -6.67 -7.37
CA GLY A 44 -3.34 -7.51 -7.75
C GLY A 44 -2.26 -6.76 -8.54
N VAL A 45 -2.26 -5.42 -8.47
CA VAL A 45 -1.31 -4.59 -9.22
C VAL A 45 0.14 -4.95 -8.89
N LYS A 46 0.98 -4.94 -9.92
CA LYS A 46 2.37 -5.34 -9.86
C LYS A 46 3.31 -4.18 -10.14
N ASN A 47 4.57 -4.39 -9.75
CA ASN A 47 5.67 -3.48 -10.01
C ASN A 47 5.47 -2.06 -9.43
N ILE A 48 4.64 -1.92 -8.39
CA ILE A 48 4.35 -0.62 -7.81
C ILE A 48 5.50 -0.13 -6.93
N THR A 49 5.66 1.19 -6.85
CA THR A 49 6.56 1.81 -5.88
C THR A 49 5.74 2.39 -4.74
N CYS A 50 6.12 2.08 -3.50
CA CYS A 50 5.43 2.58 -2.31
C CYS A 50 6.37 3.49 -1.51
N ILE A 51 5.86 4.64 -1.10
CA ILE A 51 6.53 5.62 -0.25
C ILE A 51 5.76 5.67 1.06
N SER A 52 6.38 5.21 2.15
CA SER A 52 5.76 5.22 3.48
C SER A 52 6.83 5.10 4.56
N ASN A 53 6.51 5.53 5.78
CA ASN A 53 7.44 5.46 6.92
C ASN A 53 7.93 4.02 7.14
N ASN A 54 7.01 3.05 7.11
CA ASN A 54 7.26 1.62 7.28
C ASN A 54 6.51 0.78 6.24
N ALA A 55 6.83 -0.52 6.17
CA ALA A 55 6.09 -1.49 5.36
C ALA A 55 4.95 -2.18 6.13
N GLY A 56 4.66 -1.77 7.37
CA GLY A 56 3.78 -2.54 8.25
C GLY A 56 4.43 -3.86 8.66
N VAL A 57 3.61 -4.81 9.12
CA VAL A 57 4.03 -6.16 9.51
C VAL A 57 3.52 -7.17 8.48
N ASP A 58 4.03 -8.40 8.50
CA ASP A 58 3.77 -9.40 7.45
C ASP A 58 2.28 -9.56 7.09
N ASP A 59 1.40 -9.65 8.09
CA ASP A 59 -0.04 -9.88 7.92
C ASP A 59 -0.91 -8.61 7.98
N PHE A 60 -0.31 -7.41 8.00
CA PHE A 60 -1.07 -6.17 8.13
C PHE A 60 -0.41 -4.94 7.47
N GLY A 61 -1.23 -4.08 6.86
CA GLY A 61 -0.74 -2.91 6.12
C GLY A 61 -0.02 -3.29 4.83
N LEU A 62 1.12 -2.65 4.54
CA LEU A 62 1.85 -2.88 3.28
C LEU A 62 2.49 -4.29 3.19
N GLY A 63 2.63 -5.02 4.30
CA GLY A 63 3.09 -6.42 4.31
C GLY A 63 2.24 -7.34 3.44
N LEU A 64 0.93 -7.10 3.37
CA LEU A 64 0.00 -7.82 2.49
C LEU A 64 0.37 -7.72 1.00
N LEU A 65 0.88 -6.56 0.57
CA LEU A 65 1.34 -6.31 -0.80
C LEU A 65 2.72 -6.95 -1.04
N LEU A 66 3.59 -6.94 -0.04
CA LEU A 66 4.91 -7.58 -0.09
C LEU A 66 4.80 -9.09 -0.24
N GLN A 67 3.98 -9.75 0.58
CA GLN A 67 3.70 -11.20 0.50
C GLN A 67 3.19 -11.62 -0.87
N LYS A 68 2.42 -10.76 -1.55
CA LYS A 68 1.91 -11.01 -2.90
C LYS A 68 2.88 -10.58 -4.00
N HIS A 69 4.10 -10.15 -3.68
CA HIS A 69 5.08 -9.61 -4.63
C HIS A 69 4.47 -8.53 -5.55
N GLN A 70 3.69 -7.62 -4.97
CA GLN A 70 3.08 -6.52 -5.70
C GLN A 70 4.00 -5.29 -5.74
N ILE A 71 4.79 -5.08 -4.70
CA ILE A 71 5.71 -3.94 -4.56
C ILE A 71 7.06 -4.29 -5.20
N LYS A 72 7.54 -3.44 -6.11
CA LYS A 72 8.89 -3.52 -6.70
C LYS A 72 9.92 -2.69 -5.93
N LYS A 73 9.48 -1.60 -5.30
CA LYS A 73 10.36 -0.69 -4.57
C LYS A 73 9.63 -0.06 -3.40
N MET A 74 10.26 -0.07 -2.23
CA MET A 74 9.89 0.78 -1.10
C MET A 74 10.83 1.97 -0.99
N ILE A 75 10.30 3.11 -0.58
CA ILE A 75 11.05 4.27 -0.10
C ILE A 75 10.56 4.53 1.32
N SER A 76 11.40 4.20 2.30
CA SER A 76 11.04 4.18 3.72
C SER A 76 12.13 4.74 4.60
N SER A 77 11.71 5.27 5.75
CA SER A 77 12.60 5.79 6.81
C SER A 77 13.00 4.70 7.80
N TYR A 78 12.17 3.66 7.98
CA TYR A 78 12.46 2.51 8.84
C TYR A 78 11.73 1.26 8.35
N VAL A 79 12.43 0.13 8.28
CA VAL A 79 11.91 -1.13 7.67
C VAL A 79 11.92 -2.34 8.59
N GLY A 80 12.37 -2.19 9.85
CA GLY A 80 12.39 -3.30 10.80
C GLY A 80 11.00 -3.88 11.10
N GLU A 81 10.99 -5.15 11.53
CA GLU A 81 9.79 -5.99 11.80
C GLU A 81 9.05 -6.51 10.55
N ASN A 82 9.73 -6.66 9.41
CA ASN A 82 9.19 -7.29 8.21
C ASN A 82 10.24 -8.18 7.52
N ASP A 83 10.27 -9.47 7.88
CA ASP A 83 11.27 -10.42 7.42
C ASP A 83 11.22 -10.61 5.89
N GLU A 84 10.04 -10.51 5.27
CA GLU A 84 9.89 -10.61 3.80
C GLU A 84 10.47 -9.39 3.08
N PHE A 85 10.53 -8.23 3.72
CA PHE A 85 11.16 -7.04 3.16
C PHE A 85 12.69 -7.09 3.22
N GLU A 86 13.26 -7.76 4.22
CA GLU A 86 14.73 -7.89 4.38
C GLU A 86 15.37 -8.92 3.43
N ARG A 87 14.57 -9.71 2.70
CA ARG A 87 15.05 -10.71 1.73
C ARG A 87 15.43 -10.13 0.36
#